data_AF-A0A346HGN7-F1
#
_entry.id   AF-A0A346HGN7-F1
#
_cell.length_a   1.000
_cell.length_b   1.000
_cell.length_c   1.000
_cell.angle_alpha   90.00
_cell.angle_beta   90.00
_cell.angle_gamma   90.00
#
_symmetry.space_group_name_H-M   'P 1'
#
loop_
_entity.id
_entity.type
_entity.pdbx_description
1 polymer ?
#
loop_
_entity_poly.entity_id
_entity_poly.type
_entity_poly.pdbx_seq_one_letter_code
_entity_poly.pdbx_strand_id
1 'polypeptide(L)'
;MKPVLVFLCAIVVGITGQNRRIVEEQNLHHIHDACQADPATNADHELLHNLAANIDNPQVGAHMLCESKGVGLQKPNGELDPETIRSKLTVFIDDPAKVDKLIKECAIQKNTPEKTAIYLFMCMDKEGVTYFHEF
;
A
#
# COMPACT_ATOMS: atom_id res chain seq x y z
N MET A 1 20.21 -26.45 49.40
CA MET A 1 19.50 -25.20 49.08
C MET A 1 20.49 -24.30 48.35
N LYS A 2 20.36 -23.78 47.12
CA LYS A 2 19.51 -23.89 45.93
C LYS A 2 20.45 -23.49 44.76
N PRO A 3 20.42 -24.09 43.56
CA PRO A 3 21.16 -23.54 42.42
C PRO A 3 20.51 -22.23 41.98
N VAL A 4 21.30 -21.16 41.93
CA VAL A 4 20.90 -19.88 41.33
C VAL A 4 20.83 -20.11 39.82
N LEU A 5 19.61 -20.22 39.31
CA LEU A 5 19.32 -20.32 37.89
C LEU A 5 19.63 -18.98 37.22
N VAL A 6 20.74 -18.98 36.48
CA VAL A 6 21.08 -17.96 35.49
C VAL A 6 20.07 -18.06 34.36
N PHE A 7 19.10 -17.15 34.34
CA PHE A 7 18.27 -16.89 33.16
C PHE A 7 18.44 -15.42 32.78
N LEU A 8 19.63 -15.10 32.26
CA LEU A 8 19.92 -13.78 31.72
C LEU A 8 19.49 -13.77 30.24
N CYS A 9 18.38 -13.09 29.98
CA CYS A 9 17.98 -12.44 28.72
C CYS A 9 18.34 -13.16 27.40
N ALA A 10 17.48 -14.08 26.97
CA ALA A 10 17.41 -14.51 25.57
C ALA A 10 15.98 -14.35 25.03
N ILE A 11 15.46 -13.12 25.02
CA ILE A 11 14.21 -12.79 24.30
C ILE A 11 14.38 -11.42 23.64
N VAL A 12 15.25 -11.32 22.64
CA VAL A 12 15.30 -10.14 21.76
C VAL A 12 15.51 -10.59 20.31
N VAL A 13 14.62 -11.42 19.75
CA VAL A 13 14.69 -11.78 18.32
C VAL A 13 13.32 -11.77 17.60
N GLY A 14 12.23 -11.36 18.27
CA GLY A 14 10.87 -11.45 17.68
C GLY A 14 10.24 -10.20 17.06
N ILE A 15 10.87 -9.01 17.16
CA ILE A 15 10.14 -7.71 17.07
C ILE A 15 10.16 -7.07 15.65
N THR A 16 10.88 -7.61 14.67
CA THR A 16 11.19 -6.84 13.44
C THR A 16 10.04 -6.72 12.44
N GLY A 17 9.17 -7.73 12.32
CA GLY A 17 8.11 -7.77 11.30
C GLY A 17 6.88 -6.90 11.63
N GLN A 18 6.33 -7.03 12.85
CA GLN A 18 5.14 -6.29 13.27
C GLN A 18 5.36 -4.77 13.28
N ASN A 19 6.56 -4.33 13.65
CA ASN A 19 6.89 -2.91 13.67
C ASN A 19 6.90 -2.30 12.25
N ARG A 20 7.25 -3.07 11.22
CA ARG A 20 7.23 -2.60 9.83
C ARG A 20 5.80 -2.38 9.30
N ARG A 21 4.87 -3.29 9.60
CA ARG A 21 3.45 -3.13 9.21
C ARG A 21 2.84 -1.88 9.83
N ILE A 22 3.03 -1.68 11.14
CA ILE A 22 2.49 -0.51 11.86
C ILE A 22 3.03 0.80 11.27
N VAL A 23 4.34 0.87 11.03
CA VAL A 23 4.96 2.06 10.44
C VAL A 23 4.43 2.33 9.03
N GLU A 24 4.22 1.27 8.25
CA GLU A 24 3.66 1.39 6.91
C GLU A 24 2.21 1.88 6.95
N GLU A 25 1.35 1.27 7.77
CA GLU A 25 -0.05 1.70 7.97
C GLU A 25 -0.15 3.17 8.38
N GLN A 26 0.66 3.60 9.36
CA GLN A 26 0.71 5.00 9.78
C GLN A 26 1.11 5.94 8.65
N ASN A 27 2.06 5.52 7.82
CA ASN A 27 2.48 6.30 6.66
C ASN A 27 1.37 6.39 5.60
N LEU A 28 0.63 5.31 5.36
CA LEU A 28 -0.52 5.30 4.44
C LEU A 28 -1.62 6.26 4.92
N HIS A 29 -1.94 6.25 6.23
CA HIS A 29 -2.89 7.19 6.83
C HIS A 29 -2.44 8.64 6.63
N HIS A 30 -1.17 8.93 6.90
CA HIS A 30 -0.63 10.28 6.72
C HIS A 30 -0.71 10.76 5.26
N ILE A 31 -0.42 9.88 4.31
CA ILE A 31 -0.51 10.16 2.88
C ILE A 31 -1.96 10.40 2.48
N HIS A 32 -2.89 9.56 2.93
CA HIS A 32 -4.32 9.74 2.68
C HIS A 32 -4.80 11.11 3.16
N ASP A 33 -4.51 11.46 4.43
CA ASP A 33 -4.87 12.75 5.01
C ASP A 33 -4.30 13.92 4.21
N ALA A 34 -3.04 13.81 3.76
CA ALA A 34 -2.40 14.82 2.93
C ALA A 34 -3.09 14.96 1.56
N CYS A 35 -3.47 13.85 0.92
CA CYS A 35 -4.20 13.84 -0.34
C CYS A 35 -5.64 14.35 -0.17
N GLN A 36 -6.30 14.11 0.97
CA GLN A 36 -7.61 14.68 1.26
C GLN A 36 -7.57 16.19 1.53
N ALA A 37 -6.49 16.69 2.12
CA ALA A 37 -6.34 18.11 2.47
C ALA A 37 -6.10 19.02 1.26
N ASP A 38 -5.55 18.50 0.16
CA ASP A 38 -5.36 19.25 -1.08
C ASP A 38 -6.64 19.23 -1.95
N PRO A 39 -7.26 20.39 -2.25
CA PRO A 39 -8.46 20.46 -3.11
C PRO A 39 -8.29 19.83 -4.49
N ALA A 40 -7.07 19.71 -5.01
CA ALA A 40 -6.80 19.08 -6.30
C ALA A 40 -6.86 17.55 -6.25
N THR A 41 -6.71 16.95 -5.08
CA THR A 41 -6.67 15.49 -4.88
C THR A 41 -7.71 14.99 -3.88
N ASN A 42 -8.51 15.88 -3.28
CA ASN A 42 -9.65 15.53 -2.45
C ASN A 42 -10.64 14.66 -3.22
N ALA A 43 -11.16 13.61 -2.56
CA ALA A 43 -12.16 12.73 -3.13
C ALA A 43 -13.19 12.30 -2.08
N ASP A 44 -14.43 12.19 -2.52
CA ASP A 44 -15.52 11.63 -1.71
C ASP A 44 -15.21 10.15 -1.37
N HIS A 45 -15.32 9.81 -0.08
CA HIS A 45 -14.97 8.48 0.43
C HIS A 45 -15.86 7.38 -0.18
N GLU A 46 -17.13 7.68 -0.47
CA GLU A 46 -18.05 6.74 -1.12
C GLU A 46 -17.60 6.40 -2.54
N LEU A 47 -16.92 7.33 -3.22
CA LEU A 47 -16.34 7.05 -4.54
C LEU A 47 -15.12 6.13 -4.43
N LEU A 48 -14.31 6.30 -3.38
CA LEU A 48 -13.10 5.51 -3.14
C LEU A 48 -13.43 4.06 -2.75
N HIS A 49 -14.53 3.82 -2.02
CA HIS A 49 -15.00 2.46 -1.69
C HIS A 49 -15.34 1.58 -2.90
N ASN A 50 -15.60 2.19 -4.07
CA ASN A 50 -15.89 1.44 -5.28
C ASN A 50 -15.08 1.94 -6.48
N LEU A 51 -13.76 1.74 -6.40
CA LEU A 51 -12.82 2.10 -7.46
C LEU A 51 -13.22 1.54 -8.84
N ALA A 52 -13.79 0.33 -8.89
CA ALA A 52 -14.23 -0.29 -10.13
C ALA A 52 -15.35 0.48 -10.82
N ALA A 53 -16.35 0.93 -10.06
CA ALA A 53 -17.44 1.75 -10.59
C ALA A 53 -16.98 3.18 -10.92
N ASN A 54 -15.92 3.65 -10.28
CA ASN A 54 -15.44 5.03 -10.36
C ASN A 54 -14.11 5.20 -11.12
N ILE A 55 -13.74 4.24 -11.98
CA ILE A 55 -12.45 4.23 -12.68
C ILE A 55 -12.22 5.45 -13.60
N ASP A 56 -13.30 6.06 -14.10
CA ASP A 56 -13.27 7.25 -14.94
C ASP A 56 -13.62 8.53 -14.16
N ASN A 57 -13.82 8.44 -12.84
CA ASN A 57 -14.09 9.60 -12.00
C ASN A 57 -12.80 10.41 -11.78
N PRO A 58 -12.78 11.72 -12.13
CA PRO A 58 -11.56 12.53 -12.04
C PRO A 58 -11.06 12.74 -10.60
N GLN A 59 -11.96 12.82 -9.61
CA GLN A 59 -11.55 12.95 -8.20
C GLN A 59 -10.86 11.67 -7.72
N VAL A 60 -11.44 10.51 -8.04
CA VAL A 60 -10.85 9.20 -7.71
C VAL A 60 -9.49 9.05 -8.40
N GLY A 61 -9.38 9.39 -9.68
CA GLY A 61 -8.12 9.35 -10.41
C GLY A 61 -7.03 10.22 -9.79
N ALA A 62 -7.36 11.46 -9.45
CA ALA A 62 -6.43 12.38 -8.82
C ALA A 62 -5.99 11.89 -7.42
N HIS A 63 -6.93 11.40 -6.62
CA HIS A 63 -6.68 10.88 -5.28
C HIS A 63 -5.77 9.64 -5.31
N MET A 64 -6.14 8.61 -6.08
CA MET A 64 -5.35 7.38 -6.15
C MET A 64 -3.94 7.64 -6.71
N LEU A 65 -3.80 8.58 -7.65
CA LEU A 65 -2.48 8.97 -8.15
C LEU A 65 -1.65 9.69 -7.07
N CYS A 66 -2.27 10.57 -6.28
CA CYS A 66 -1.63 11.23 -5.14
C CYS A 66 -1.08 10.20 -4.16
N GLU A 67 -1.91 9.26 -3.72
CA GLU A 67 -1.53 8.21 -2.77
C GLU A 67 -0.46 7.29 -3.34
N SER A 68 -0.63 6.83 -4.58
CA SER A 68 0.32 5.97 -5.27
C SER A 68 1.70 6.62 -5.42
N LYS A 69 1.76 7.94 -5.62
CA LYS A 69 3.02 8.69 -5.66
C LYS A 69 3.58 8.93 -4.27
N GLY A 70 2.73 9.29 -3.31
CA GLY A 70 3.12 9.57 -1.93
C GLY A 70 3.83 8.39 -1.28
N VAL A 71 3.35 7.17 -1.54
CA VAL A 71 3.98 5.94 -1.00
C VAL A 71 5.07 5.35 -1.91
N GLY A 72 5.21 5.88 -3.13
CA GLY A 72 6.28 5.54 -4.07
C GLY A 72 5.98 4.38 -5.03
N LEU A 73 4.74 3.88 -5.11
CA LEU A 73 4.38 2.84 -6.09
C LEU A 73 4.41 3.38 -7.52
N GLN A 74 4.16 4.68 -7.69
CA GLN A 74 4.36 5.40 -8.95
C GLN A 74 5.40 6.51 -8.76
N LYS A 75 6.34 6.58 -9.71
CA LYS A 75 7.34 7.64 -9.83
C LYS A 75 6.67 8.99 -10.15
N PRO A 76 7.39 10.12 -10.00
CA PRO A 76 6.85 11.45 -10.32
C PRO A 76 6.32 11.57 -11.77
N ASN A 77 6.95 10.85 -12.72
CA ASN A 77 6.53 10.78 -14.12
C ASN A 77 5.27 9.92 -14.36
N GLY A 78 4.71 9.31 -13.31
CA GLY A 78 3.51 8.49 -13.36
C GLY A 78 3.76 7.01 -13.63
N GLU A 79 4.99 6.59 -13.88
CA GLU A 79 5.30 5.17 -14.09
C GLU A 79 5.34 4.39 -12.77
N LEU A 80 4.77 3.20 -12.75
CA LEU A 80 4.98 2.22 -11.68
C LEU A 80 6.47 1.96 -11.38
N ASP A 81 6.75 1.71 -10.10
CA ASP A 81 8.02 1.22 -9.59
C ASP A 81 7.83 -0.20 -9.01
N PRO A 82 8.07 -1.25 -9.82
CA PRO A 82 7.87 -2.64 -9.39
C PRO A 82 8.70 -3.05 -8.17
N GLU A 83 9.88 -2.46 -7.98
CA GLU A 83 10.75 -2.77 -6.83
C GLU A 83 10.16 -2.19 -5.54
N THR A 84 9.66 -0.95 -5.59
CA THR A 84 8.95 -0.37 -4.46
C THR A 84 7.65 -1.13 -4.20
N ILE A 85 6.85 -1.45 -5.22
CA ILE A 85 5.62 -2.26 -5.08
C ILE A 85 5.93 -3.59 -4.40
N ARG A 86 6.98 -4.30 -4.83
CA ARG A 86 7.44 -5.54 -4.19
C ARG A 86 7.76 -5.34 -2.72
N SER A 87 8.61 -4.36 -2.42
CA SER A 87 9.02 -4.04 -1.05
C SER A 87 7.82 -3.81 -0.15
N LYS A 88 6.86 -2.99 -0.60
CA LYS A 88 5.63 -2.69 0.13
C LYS A 88 4.72 -3.90 0.33
N LEU A 89 4.52 -4.73 -0.71
CA LEU A 89 3.72 -5.96 -0.57
C LEU A 89 4.34 -6.95 0.42
N THR A 90 5.67 -7.11 0.43
CA THR A 90 6.35 -8.02 1.39
C THR A 90 6.24 -7.59 2.85
N VAL A 91 5.81 -6.35 3.12
CA VAL A 91 5.49 -5.93 4.49
C VAL A 91 4.25 -6.65 5.01
N PHE A 92 3.26 -6.90 4.14
CA PHE A 92 1.96 -7.46 4.49
C PHE A 92 1.77 -8.94 4.10
N ILE A 93 2.52 -9.42 3.11
CA ILE A 93 2.39 -10.75 2.53
C ILE A 93 3.66 -11.55 2.79
N ASP A 94 3.53 -12.63 3.57
CA ASP A 94 4.66 -13.50 3.90
C ASP A 94 4.97 -14.52 2.79
N ASP A 95 4.00 -14.80 1.90
CA ASP A 95 4.18 -15.71 0.76
C ASP A 95 4.84 -14.98 -0.45
N PRO A 96 6.12 -15.24 -0.75
CA PRO A 96 6.80 -14.59 -1.87
C PRO A 96 6.18 -14.94 -3.23
N ALA A 97 5.58 -16.12 -3.40
CA ALA A 97 4.94 -16.50 -4.65
C ALA A 97 3.68 -15.67 -4.92
N LYS A 98 2.93 -15.34 -3.85
CA LYS A 98 1.79 -14.41 -3.95
C LYS A 98 2.25 -13.00 -4.29
N VAL A 99 3.34 -12.51 -3.70
CA VAL A 99 3.94 -11.20 -4.06
C VAL A 99 4.35 -11.17 -5.54
N ASP A 100 5.06 -12.20 -6.01
CA ASP A 100 5.47 -12.31 -7.41
C ASP A 100 4.27 -12.32 -8.37
N LYS A 101 3.22 -13.06 -8.01
CA LYS A 101 1.96 -13.09 -8.77
C LYS A 101 1.36 -11.68 -8.87
N LEU A 102 1.22 -10.97 -7.75
CA LEU A 102 0.63 -9.63 -7.70
C LEU A 102 1.42 -8.62 -8.51
N ILE A 103 2.75 -8.63 -8.43
CA ILE A 103 3.57 -7.72 -9.25
C ILE A 103 3.35 -8.00 -10.72
N LYS A 104 3.38 -9.27 -11.13
CA LYS A 104 3.21 -9.67 -12.52
C LYS A 104 1.83 -9.32 -13.07
N GLU A 105 0.78 -9.48 -12.26
CA GLU A 105 -0.61 -9.34 -12.71
C GLU A 105 -1.19 -7.94 -12.49
N CYS A 106 -0.73 -7.21 -11.47
CA CYS A 106 -1.32 -5.92 -11.08
C CYS A 106 -0.44 -4.71 -11.41
N ALA A 107 0.89 -4.85 -11.47
CA ALA A 107 1.79 -3.73 -11.82
C ALA A 107 1.82 -3.48 -13.34
N ILE A 108 0.65 -3.16 -13.92
CA ILE A 108 0.45 -2.95 -15.35
C ILE A 108 0.12 -1.48 -15.63
N GLN A 109 0.98 -0.83 -16.41
CA GLN A 109 0.76 0.54 -16.89
C GLN A 109 -0.52 0.64 -17.70
N LYS A 110 -1.29 1.71 -17.47
CA LYS A 110 -2.48 2.08 -18.23
C LYS A 110 -2.23 3.36 -19.02
N ASN A 111 -3.26 3.79 -19.74
CA ASN A 111 -3.18 4.93 -20.66
C ASN A 111 -2.87 6.26 -19.96
N THR A 112 -3.20 6.38 -18.66
CA THR A 112 -2.88 7.58 -17.86
C THR A 112 -2.36 7.16 -16.48
N PRO A 113 -1.53 8.00 -15.82
CA PRO A 113 -1.04 7.72 -14.47
C PRO A 113 -2.16 7.48 -13.45
N GLU A 114 -3.30 8.19 -13.57
CA GLU A 114 -4.48 8.04 -12.72
C GLU A 114 -5.10 6.65 -12.90
N LYS A 115 -5.31 6.23 -14.14
CA LYS A 115 -5.85 4.89 -14.45
C LYS A 115 -4.89 3.79 -14.04
N THR A 116 -3.58 4.04 -14.12
CA THR A 116 -2.56 3.13 -13.60
C THR A 116 -2.71 2.94 -12.09
N ALA A 117 -2.87 4.04 -11.34
CA ALA A 117 -3.02 4.00 -9.89
C ALA A 117 -4.28 3.23 -9.50
N ILE A 118 -5.44 3.62 -10.04
CA ILE A 118 -6.72 2.95 -9.77
C ILE A 118 -6.62 1.44 -10.08
N TYR A 119 -6.08 1.09 -11.24
CA TYR A 119 -5.97 -0.31 -11.64
C TYR A 119 -5.08 -1.13 -10.70
N LEU A 120 -3.95 -0.57 -10.25
CA LEU A 120 -3.04 -1.24 -9.34
C LEU A 120 -3.78 -1.67 -8.06
N PHE A 121 -4.47 -0.73 -7.42
CA PHE A 121 -5.18 -0.98 -6.16
C PHE A 121 -6.37 -1.92 -6.34
N MET A 122 -7.19 -1.71 -7.38
CA MET A 122 -8.30 -2.60 -7.70
C MET A 122 -7.85 -4.05 -7.94
N CYS A 123 -6.73 -4.23 -8.64
CA CYS A 123 -6.21 -5.56 -8.94
C CYS A 123 -5.72 -6.27 -7.68
N MET A 124 -5.01 -5.56 -6.79
CA MET A 124 -4.56 -6.11 -5.51
C MET A 124 -5.74 -6.49 -4.62
N ASP A 125 -6.75 -5.63 -4.53
CA ASP A 125 -7.94 -5.86 -3.72
C ASP A 125 -8.75 -7.07 -4.21
N LYS A 126 -8.92 -7.20 -5.53
CA LYS A 126 -9.52 -8.39 -6.17
C LYS A 126 -8.78 -9.69 -5.82
N GLU A 127 -7.47 -9.60 -5.56
CA GLU A 127 -6.62 -10.71 -5.17
C GLU A 127 -6.56 -10.93 -3.64
N GLY A 128 -7.39 -10.20 -2.88
CA GLY A 128 -7.51 -10.28 -1.43
C GLY A 128 -6.46 -9.48 -0.67
N VAL A 129 -5.84 -8.48 -1.31
CA VAL A 129 -4.80 -7.63 -0.71
C VAL A 129 -5.21 -6.17 -0.78
N THR A 130 -5.77 -5.70 0.32
CA THR A 130 -6.16 -4.30 0.49
C THR A 130 -4.97 -3.54 1.07
N TYR A 131 -4.19 -2.87 0.21
CA TYR A 131 -2.96 -2.17 0.63
C TYR A 131 -3.26 -0.83 1.33
N PHE A 132 -4.18 -0.03 0.78
CA PHE A 132 -4.77 1.10 1.48
C PHE A 132 -6.03 0.59 2.18
N HIS A 133 -6.01 0.54 3.51
CA HIS A 133 -7.19 0.18 4.31
C HIS A 133 -8.25 1.27 4.22
N GLU A 134 -9.54 0.90 4.32
CA GLU A 134 -10.67 1.84 4.40
C GLU A 134 -10.38 2.91 5.48
N PHE A 135 -10.36 4.17 5.07
CA PHE A 135 -10.14 5.34 5.92
C PHE A 135 -11.48 5.94 6.38
#